data_AF-A0A3D4YKH4-F1
#
_entry.id   AF-A0A3D4YKH4-F1
#
_cell.length_a   1.000
_cell.length_b   1.000
_cell.length_c   1.000
_cell.angle_alpha   90.00
_cell.angle_beta   90.00
_cell.angle_gamma   90.00
#
_symmetry.space_group_name_H-M   'P 1'
#
loop_
_entity.id
_entity.type
_entity.pdbx_description
1 polymer ?
#
loop_
_entity_poly.entity_id
_entity_poly.type
_entity_poly.pdbx_seq_one_letter_code
_entity_poly.pdbx_strand_id
1 'polypeptide(L)'
;GLRGDPRRKHIVFWSVALLVTLLWSLGSATPFYRIPYALVPGTKYFRAPATIFFVGTLAIALLVATGTERFLQLRVSRKYLIGWTIGGLVIALLASAGVLSSIAESFADERLVDRIAANHSALILGAWRSLAFILLVLGLWFALTRGKVSIKAAALALVALTAVDLWTVEHMYWMFMPPGKVIYASDATVDALAKEPQPGRVFAFQMRQVPQRDVFLSGDALMTHRIRLAHGYHGNEIGRYDVLIGENSGLDQLLNPNVLQLTNTQYLLTNIPELPFIQGTTLMNGPVLNASGDTVYLFRLAKPNPYSWVTPVAVKAPDDQVLATILNPRFELTRAALFDTSANVTVKQGVQSLPPALAITTTVRHYEPGKVQIDLSAPAPQGSSLVVSENYYPGWIATVDGKPARIGRADYTMIGVELPPGARSIELNFTSPTYEKGKMITWVAIALGFLMLGAGLWRDRRRLA
;
A
#
# COMPACT_ATOMS: atom_id res chain seq x y z
N GLY A 1 43.38 4.05 -21.42
CA GLY A 1 42.31 4.94 -20.89
C GLY A 1 41.05 4.77 -21.73
N LEU A 2 39.95 5.46 -21.39
CA LEU A 2 38.63 5.23 -22.03
C LEU A 2 38.55 5.59 -23.53
N ARG A 3 39.49 6.37 -24.08
CA ARG A 3 39.45 6.84 -25.48
C ARG A 3 39.47 5.70 -26.52
N GLY A 4 40.08 4.55 -26.22
CA GLY A 4 40.14 3.39 -27.12
C GLY A 4 39.27 2.20 -26.68
N ASP A 5 38.37 2.40 -25.71
CA ASP A 5 37.54 1.30 -25.20
C ASP A 5 36.34 1.08 -26.14
N PRO A 6 36.11 -0.16 -26.64
CA PRO A 6 34.97 -0.45 -27.52
C PRO A 6 33.62 -0.15 -26.86
N ARG A 7 33.56 -0.12 -25.53
CA ARG A 7 32.34 0.18 -24.74
C ARG A 7 32.26 1.63 -24.29
N ARG A 8 33.13 2.53 -24.77
CA ARG A 8 33.15 3.94 -24.35
C ARG A 8 31.77 4.59 -24.42
N LYS A 9 31.03 4.41 -25.52
CA LYS A 9 29.69 4.98 -25.69
C LYS A 9 28.72 4.48 -24.63
N HIS A 10 28.76 3.18 -24.32
CA HIS A 10 27.94 2.55 -23.28
C HIS A 10 28.27 3.10 -21.89
N ILE A 11 29.56 3.22 -21.55
CA ILE A 11 30.01 3.79 -20.27
C ILE A 11 29.51 5.23 -20.13
N VAL A 12 29.71 6.07 -21.15
CA VAL A 12 29.26 7.47 -21.13
C VAL A 12 27.75 7.55 -20.96
N PHE A 13 26.98 6.76 -21.72
CA PHE A 13 25.54 6.72 -21.61
C PHE A 13 25.08 6.42 -20.18
N TRP A 14 25.58 5.34 -19.57
CA TRP A 14 25.17 4.97 -18.21
C TRP A 14 25.70 5.92 -17.13
N SER A 15 26.86 6.55 -17.33
CA SER A 15 27.33 7.61 -16.43
C SER A 15 26.42 8.84 -16.48
N VAL A 16 25.96 9.23 -17.67
CA VAL A 16 24.99 10.33 -17.82
C VAL A 16 23.64 9.94 -17.23
N ALA A 17 23.16 8.72 -17.49
CA ALA A 17 21.92 8.21 -16.91
C ALA A 17 21.98 8.24 -15.38
N LEU A 18 23.07 7.72 -14.78
CA LEU A 18 23.29 7.77 -13.34
C LEU A 18 23.25 9.20 -12.81
N LEU A 19 23.99 10.13 -13.42
CA LEU A 19 24.01 11.53 -12.99
C LEU A 19 22.63 12.18 -13.07
N VAL A 20 21.92 12.01 -14.19
CA VAL A 20 20.56 12.56 -14.37
C VAL A 20 19.60 11.99 -13.34
N THR A 21 19.62 10.67 -13.12
CA THR A 21 18.74 10.01 -12.16
C THR A 21 19.06 10.37 -10.71
N LEU A 22 20.33 10.58 -10.37
CA LEU A 22 20.77 11.06 -9.06
C LEU A 22 20.26 12.48 -8.80
N LEU A 23 20.47 13.40 -9.75
CA LEU A 23 20.00 14.77 -9.61
C LEU A 23 18.45 14.84 -9.55
N TRP A 24 17.77 13.96 -10.29
CA TRP A 24 16.32 13.83 -10.21
C TRP A 24 15.89 13.28 -8.84
N SER A 25 16.55 12.23 -8.33
CA SER A 25 16.18 11.58 -7.07
C SER A 25 16.32 12.49 -5.86
N LEU A 26 17.17 13.52 -5.92
CA LEU A 26 17.30 14.54 -4.88
C LEU A 26 16.07 15.46 -4.77
N GLY A 27 15.12 15.41 -5.72
CA GLY A 27 13.86 16.14 -5.64
C GLY A 27 14.05 17.65 -5.51
N SER A 28 13.16 18.31 -4.76
CA SER A 28 13.18 19.76 -4.56
C SER A 28 14.39 20.30 -3.81
N ALA A 29 15.26 19.44 -3.27
CA ALA A 29 16.52 19.86 -2.66
C ALA A 29 17.53 20.42 -3.68
N THR A 30 17.31 20.17 -4.99
CA THR A 30 18.15 20.74 -6.06
C THR A 30 17.31 21.51 -7.08
N PRO A 31 17.87 22.55 -7.72
CA PRO A 31 17.18 23.26 -8.79
C PRO A 31 16.92 22.37 -10.02
N PHE A 32 17.70 21.28 -10.19
CA PHE A 32 17.57 20.37 -11.32
C PHE A 32 16.17 19.76 -11.42
N TYR A 33 15.58 19.31 -10.32
CA TYR A 33 14.28 18.63 -10.30
C TYR A 33 13.13 19.46 -10.86
N ARG A 34 13.24 20.79 -10.86
CA ARG A 34 12.23 21.68 -11.46
C ARG A 34 12.06 21.43 -12.96
N ILE A 35 13.12 21.02 -13.64
CA ILE A 35 13.13 20.73 -15.09
C ILE A 35 12.29 19.48 -15.40
N PRO A 36 12.59 18.27 -14.90
CA PRO A 36 11.77 17.09 -15.18
C PRO A 36 10.35 17.22 -14.62
N TYR A 37 10.16 17.92 -13.49
CA TYR A 37 8.83 18.19 -12.95
C TYR A 37 7.96 19.01 -13.92
N ALA A 38 8.56 20.00 -14.61
CA ALA A 38 7.86 20.85 -15.56
C ALA A 38 7.70 20.20 -16.95
N LEU A 39 8.72 19.47 -17.42
CA LEU A 39 8.82 19.03 -18.82
C LEU A 39 8.49 17.55 -19.05
N VAL A 40 8.73 16.67 -18.08
CA VAL A 40 8.54 15.22 -18.28
C VAL A 40 7.15 14.81 -17.79
N PRO A 41 6.27 14.34 -18.69
CA PRO A 41 4.94 13.88 -18.31
C PRO A 41 5.01 12.76 -17.27
N GLY A 42 4.10 12.81 -16.29
CA GLY A 42 4.01 11.81 -15.24
C GLY A 42 4.93 12.02 -14.05
N THR A 43 5.92 12.93 -14.12
CA THR A 43 6.79 13.26 -12.96
C THR A 43 5.96 13.71 -11.75
N LYS A 44 4.85 14.40 -11.98
CA LYS A 44 3.94 14.89 -10.94
C LYS A 44 3.24 13.78 -10.15
N TYR A 45 3.22 12.54 -10.67
CA TYR A 45 2.62 11.40 -9.98
C TYR A 45 3.59 10.70 -9.02
N PHE A 46 4.90 11.00 -9.07
CA PHE A 46 5.86 10.46 -8.11
C PHE A 46 5.70 11.14 -6.76
N ARG A 47 5.13 10.42 -5.78
CA ARG A 47 5.02 10.88 -4.39
C ARG A 47 6.38 11.10 -3.72
N ALA A 48 7.36 10.29 -4.08
CA ALA A 48 8.73 10.36 -3.56
C ALA A 48 9.71 10.41 -4.75
N PRO A 49 10.28 11.58 -5.09
CA PRO A 49 11.21 11.73 -6.20
C PRO A 49 12.39 10.77 -6.13
N ALA A 50 12.84 10.44 -4.92
CA ALA A 50 13.93 9.50 -4.67
C ALA A 50 13.73 8.12 -5.31
N THR A 51 12.49 7.69 -5.53
CA THR A 51 12.21 6.36 -6.07
C THR A 51 12.70 6.19 -7.51
N ILE A 52 12.85 7.26 -8.31
CA ILE A 52 13.43 7.20 -9.66
C ILE A 52 14.86 6.64 -9.69
N PHE A 53 15.54 6.66 -8.54
CA PHE A 53 16.91 6.18 -8.40
C PHE A 53 17.05 4.68 -8.71
N PHE A 54 15.95 3.92 -8.84
CA PHE A 54 16.02 2.56 -9.39
C PHE A 54 16.72 2.49 -10.76
N VAL A 55 16.54 3.52 -11.60
CA VAL A 55 17.26 3.65 -12.89
C VAL A 55 18.75 3.94 -12.65
N GLY A 56 19.07 4.74 -11.63
CA GLY A 56 20.44 4.98 -11.18
C GLY A 56 21.11 3.69 -10.70
N THR A 57 20.42 2.86 -9.92
CA THR A 57 20.91 1.55 -9.48
C THR A 57 21.21 0.63 -10.67
N LEU A 58 20.34 0.60 -11.68
CA LEU A 58 20.60 -0.13 -12.93
C LEU A 58 21.85 0.40 -13.66
N ALA A 59 21.99 1.73 -13.75
CA ALA A 59 23.15 2.36 -14.34
C ALA A 59 24.45 1.99 -13.61
N ILE A 60 24.44 2.01 -12.27
CA ILE A 60 25.56 1.55 -11.43
C ILE A 60 25.89 0.10 -11.74
N ALA A 61 24.91 -0.81 -11.76
CA ALA A 61 25.14 -2.23 -12.03
C ALA A 61 25.83 -2.45 -13.40
N LEU A 62 25.39 -1.74 -14.44
CA LEU A 62 25.96 -1.83 -15.79
C LEU A 62 27.37 -1.22 -15.88
N LEU A 63 27.63 -0.14 -15.14
CA LEU A 63 28.96 0.44 -14.99
C LEU A 63 29.89 -0.48 -14.20
N VAL A 64 29.42 -1.12 -13.12
CA VAL A 64 30.15 -2.12 -12.34
C VAL A 64 30.51 -3.31 -13.21
N ALA A 65 29.58 -3.86 -14.00
CA ALA A 65 29.86 -4.95 -14.91
C ALA A 65 30.99 -4.60 -15.90
N THR A 66 30.92 -3.40 -16.48
CA THR A 66 31.96 -2.91 -17.40
C THR A 66 33.29 -2.65 -16.67
N GLY A 67 33.24 -2.14 -15.44
CA GLY A 67 34.41 -1.91 -14.58
C GLY A 67 35.12 -3.20 -14.20
N THR A 68 34.36 -4.22 -13.79
CA THR A 68 34.85 -5.56 -13.43
C THR A 68 35.53 -6.24 -14.61
N GLU A 69 34.94 -6.19 -15.80
CA GLU A 69 35.57 -6.75 -17.00
C GLU A 69 36.90 -6.05 -17.30
N ARG A 70 36.94 -4.71 -17.25
CA ARG A 70 38.18 -3.96 -17.46
C ARG A 70 39.22 -4.24 -16.39
N PHE A 71 38.80 -4.44 -15.14
CA PHE A 71 39.67 -4.81 -14.03
C PHE A 71 40.32 -6.18 -14.28
N LEU A 72 39.52 -7.19 -14.62
CA LEU A 72 39.99 -8.56 -14.87
C LEU A 72 40.86 -8.67 -16.13
N GLN A 73 40.60 -7.84 -17.14
CA GLN A 73 41.43 -7.72 -18.35
C GLN A 73 42.68 -6.85 -18.15
N LEU A 74 42.97 -6.38 -16.91
CA LEU A 74 44.10 -5.50 -16.59
C LEU A 74 44.12 -4.20 -17.40
N ARG A 75 42.95 -3.73 -17.85
CA ARG A 75 42.76 -2.47 -18.61
C ARG A 75 42.54 -1.25 -17.71
N VAL A 76 42.63 -1.44 -16.39
CA VAL A 76 42.60 -0.39 -15.37
C VAL A 76 44.04 -0.03 -15.00
N SER A 77 44.38 1.26 -15.02
CA SER A 77 45.74 1.69 -14.70
C SER A 77 45.96 1.78 -13.19
N ARG A 78 47.21 1.51 -12.75
CA ARG A 78 47.62 1.71 -11.35
C ARG A 78 47.29 3.11 -10.83
N LYS A 79 47.54 4.14 -11.65
CA LYS A 79 47.27 5.54 -11.29
C LYS A 79 45.79 5.79 -10.99
N TYR A 80 44.89 5.13 -11.74
CA TYR A 80 43.45 5.25 -11.52
C TYR A 80 43.04 4.68 -10.16
N LEU A 81 43.53 3.49 -9.81
CA LEU A 81 43.21 2.87 -8.52
C LEU A 81 43.81 3.65 -7.34
N ILE A 82 45.06 4.11 -7.46
CA ILE A 82 45.67 4.99 -6.45
C ILE A 82 44.87 6.28 -6.28
N GLY A 83 44.37 6.88 -7.36
CA GLY A 83 43.50 8.05 -7.30
C GLY A 83 42.24 7.80 -6.48
N TRP A 84 41.58 6.65 -6.68
CA TRP A 84 40.43 6.24 -5.86
C TRP A 84 40.79 5.97 -4.40
N THR A 85 41.96 5.38 -4.13
CA THR A 85 42.45 5.20 -2.76
C THR A 85 42.70 6.54 -2.06
N ILE A 86 43.31 7.51 -2.76
CA ILE A 86 43.50 8.86 -2.23
C ILE A 86 42.15 9.53 -1.97
N GLY A 87 41.20 9.43 -2.91
CA GLY A 87 39.85 9.95 -2.72
C GLY A 87 39.14 9.35 -1.50
N GLY A 88 39.20 8.03 -1.33
CA GLY A 88 38.67 7.35 -0.16
C GLY A 88 39.35 7.78 1.14
N LEU A 89 40.67 7.97 1.12
CA LEU A 89 41.43 8.47 2.26
C LEU A 89 41.03 9.90 2.62
N VAL A 90 40.87 10.78 1.63
CA VAL A 90 40.39 12.15 1.85
C VAL A 90 39.01 12.13 2.50
N ILE A 91 38.07 11.31 2.01
CA ILE A 91 36.73 11.19 2.62
C ILE A 91 36.83 10.70 4.08
N ALA A 92 37.65 9.68 4.35
CA ALA A 92 37.85 9.16 5.70
C ALA A 92 38.44 10.21 6.65
N LEU A 93 39.42 10.99 6.19
CA LEU A 93 40.02 12.09 6.95
C LEU A 93 39.03 13.23 7.18
N LEU A 94 38.22 13.61 6.18
CA LEU A 94 37.19 14.64 6.32
C LEU A 94 36.08 14.20 7.29
N ALA A 95 35.71 12.92 7.28
CA ALA A 95 34.79 12.35 8.26
C ALA A 95 35.37 12.44 9.68
N SER A 96 36.62 12.00 9.85
CA SER A 96 37.33 12.05 11.15
C SER A 96 37.56 13.47 11.66
N ALA A 97 37.74 14.45 10.77
CA ALA A 97 37.90 15.85 11.13
C ALA A 97 36.56 16.57 11.42
N GLY A 98 35.42 15.89 11.29
CA GLY A 98 34.10 16.48 11.51
C GLY A 98 33.55 17.31 10.34
N VAL A 99 34.32 17.51 9.27
CA VAL A 99 33.92 18.34 8.12
C VAL A 99 32.62 17.82 7.49
N LEU A 100 32.49 16.50 7.32
CA LEU A 100 31.28 15.93 6.74
C LEU A 100 30.06 16.09 7.66
N SER A 101 30.25 16.06 8.99
CA SER A 101 29.17 16.33 9.95
C SER A 101 28.75 17.80 9.93
N SER A 102 29.70 18.74 9.85
CA SER A 102 29.38 20.17 9.69
C SER A 102 28.65 20.47 8.39
N ILE A 103 29.02 19.79 7.29
CA ILE A 103 28.25 19.88 6.03
C ILE A 103 26.83 19.37 6.26
N ALA A 104 26.65 18.22 6.90
CA ALA A 104 25.32 17.68 7.18
C ALA A 104 24.48 18.63 8.04
N GLU A 105 25.06 19.20 9.10
CA GLU A 105 24.41 20.19 9.97
C GLU A 105 23.95 21.43 9.19
N SER A 106 24.75 21.91 8.22
CA SER A 106 24.40 23.08 7.41
C SER A 106 23.15 22.88 6.53
N PHE A 107 22.78 21.63 6.25
CA PHE A 107 21.59 21.27 5.48
C PHE A 107 20.44 20.72 6.33
N ALA A 108 20.67 20.49 7.62
CA ALA A 108 19.75 19.77 8.47
C ALA A 108 18.63 20.67 9.01
N ASP A 109 17.46 20.08 9.15
CA ASP A 109 16.40 20.65 9.99
C ASP A 109 16.85 20.57 11.46
N GLU A 110 16.51 21.59 12.27
CA GLU A 110 16.99 21.75 13.65
C GLU A 110 16.72 20.51 14.53
N ARG A 111 15.55 19.88 14.34
CA ARG A 111 15.14 18.62 15.01
C ARG A 111 15.98 17.39 14.65
N LEU A 112 16.87 17.48 13.66
CA LEU A 112 17.75 16.38 13.24
C LEU A 112 19.21 16.59 13.68
N VAL A 113 19.57 17.75 14.23
CA VAL A 113 20.96 18.07 14.60
C VAL A 113 21.53 17.08 15.62
N ASP A 114 20.76 16.74 16.66
CA ASP A 114 21.18 15.74 17.66
C ASP A 114 21.44 14.36 17.04
N ARG A 115 20.68 14.00 15.99
CA ARG A 115 20.89 12.74 15.27
C ARG A 115 22.18 12.75 14.46
N ILE A 116 22.63 13.91 13.98
CA ILE A 116 23.90 14.03 13.26
C ILE A 116 25.06 13.79 14.23
N ALA A 117 25.02 14.45 15.40
CA ALA A 117 26.00 14.24 16.45
C ALA A 117 26.05 12.77 16.90
N ALA A 118 24.88 12.16 17.13
CA ALA A 118 24.78 10.75 17.51
C ALA A 118 25.34 9.78 16.46
N ASN A 119 25.29 10.14 15.16
CA ASN A 119 25.79 9.31 14.06
C ASN A 119 27.24 9.62 13.65
N HIS A 120 27.91 10.58 14.29
CA HIS A 120 29.26 11.00 13.91
C HIS A 120 30.28 9.86 13.94
N SER A 121 30.24 9.02 14.99
CA SER A 121 31.13 7.85 15.10
C SER A 121 30.85 6.81 14.01
N ALA A 122 29.58 6.56 13.69
CA ALA A 122 29.17 5.65 12.63
C ALA A 122 29.63 6.14 11.24
N LEU A 123 29.58 7.44 10.99
CA LEU A 123 30.09 8.06 9.77
C LEU A 123 31.60 7.84 9.61
N ILE A 124 32.37 8.07 10.68
CA ILE A 124 33.82 7.83 10.68
C ILE A 124 34.12 6.36 10.38
N LEU A 125 33.49 5.45 11.12
CA LEU A 125 33.68 4.01 10.94
C LEU A 125 33.30 3.57 9.52
N GLY A 126 32.19 4.08 8.98
CA GLY A 126 31.75 3.81 7.61
C GLY A 126 32.73 4.29 6.55
N ALA A 127 33.33 5.47 6.73
CA ALA A 127 34.32 6.03 5.80
C ALA A 127 35.62 5.22 5.80
N TRP A 128 36.15 4.87 6.97
CA TRP A 128 37.35 4.03 7.09
C TRP A 128 37.11 2.59 6.60
N ARG A 129 35.94 2.02 6.87
CA ARG A 129 35.51 0.72 6.32
C ARG A 129 35.51 0.75 4.79
N SER A 130 34.91 1.78 4.19
CA SER A 130 34.88 1.95 2.73
C SER A 130 36.28 2.08 2.13
N LEU A 131 37.18 2.80 2.80
CA LEU A 131 38.60 2.87 2.42
C LEU A 131 39.28 1.48 2.50
N ALA A 132 39.00 0.69 3.54
CA ALA A 132 39.54 -0.66 3.66
C ALA A 132 39.13 -1.54 2.47
N PHE A 133 37.87 -1.49 2.01
CA PHE A 133 37.43 -2.21 0.81
C PHE A 133 38.13 -1.72 -0.46
N ILE A 134 38.34 -0.41 -0.62
CA ILE A 134 39.12 0.14 -1.74
C ILE A 134 40.56 -0.40 -1.71
N LEU A 135 41.19 -0.48 -0.53
CA LEU A 135 42.53 -1.04 -0.35
C LEU A 135 42.58 -2.53 -0.67
N LEU A 136 41.56 -3.30 -0.30
CA LEU A 136 41.44 -4.73 -0.64
C LEU A 136 41.34 -4.93 -2.16
N VAL A 137 40.54 -4.12 -2.86
CA VAL A 137 40.44 -4.15 -4.32
C VAL A 137 41.77 -3.76 -4.98
N LEU A 138 42.47 -2.76 -4.45
CA LEU A 138 43.82 -2.37 -4.91
C LEU A 138 44.83 -3.52 -4.70
N GLY A 139 44.80 -4.16 -3.52
CA GLY A 139 45.64 -5.31 -3.20
C GLY A 139 45.39 -6.50 -4.12
N LEU A 140 44.12 -6.80 -4.41
CA LEU A 140 43.71 -7.84 -5.36
C LEU A 140 44.23 -7.53 -6.78
N TRP A 141 44.17 -6.27 -7.20
CA TRP A 141 44.72 -5.85 -8.48
C TRP A 141 46.24 -6.07 -8.56
N PHE A 142 46.98 -5.74 -7.50
CA PHE A 142 48.43 -6.02 -7.43
C PHE A 142 48.73 -7.52 -7.43
N ALA A 143 47.94 -8.33 -6.73
CA ALA A 143 48.09 -9.78 -6.73
C ALA A 143 47.84 -10.36 -8.13
N LEU A 144 46.80 -9.89 -8.82
CA LEU A 144 46.46 -10.30 -10.19
C LEU A 144 47.57 -9.90 -11.19
N THR A 145 48.05 -8.66 -11.16
CA THR A 145 49.11 -8.17 -12.05
C THR A 145 50.46 -8.83 -11.82
N ARG A 146 50.75 -9.30 -10.60
CA ARG A 146 51.95 -10.09 -10.27
C ARG A 146 51.77 -11.58 -10.51
N GLY A 147 50.64 -12.02 -11.06
CA GLY A 147 50.36 -13.43 -11.32
C GLY A 147 50.16 -14.31 -10.08
N LYS A 148 49.97 -13.69 -8.89
CA LYS A 148 49.74 -14.44 -7.63
C LYS A 148 48.32 -15.01 -7.52
N VAL A 149 47.37 -14.47 -8.29
CA VAL A 149 45.95 -14.87 -8.28
C VAL A 149 45.49 -15.00 -9.73
N SER A 150 44.73 -16.06 -10.04
CA SER A 150 44.16 -16.25 -11.37
C SER A 150 42.99 -15.30 -11.64
N ILE A 151 42.65 -15.06 -12.91
CA ILE A 151 41.50 -14.21 -13.29
C ILE A 151 40.20 -14.74 -12.67
N LYS A 152 40.00 -16.07 -12.67
CA LYS A 152 38.81 -16.70 -12.06
C LYS A 152 38.75 -16.44 -10.55
N ALA A 153 39.87 -16.63 -9.86
CA ALA A 153 39.95 -16.37 -8.42
C ALA A 153 39.75 -14.89 -8.09
N ALA A 154 40.30 -13.97 -8.90
CA ALA A 154 40.06 -12.54 -8.74
C ALA A 154 38.61 -12.15 -8.98
N ALA A 155 37.94 -12.76 -9.97
CA ALA A 155 36.52 -12.53 -10.21
C ALA A 155 35.66 -12.98 -9.02
N LEU A 156 35.91 -14.17 -8.48
CA LEU A 156 35.23 -14.67 -7.28
C LEU A 156 35.52 -13.80 -6.05
N ALA A 157 36.77 -13.35 -5.89
CA ALA A 157 37.15 -12.44 -4.81
C ALA A 157 36.43 -11.09 -4.90
N LEU A 158 36.24 -10.53 -6.10
CA LEU A 158 35.45 -9.31 -6.27
C LEU A 158 33.99 -9.53 -5.87
N VAL A 159 33.38 -10.65 -6.28
CA VAL A 159 32.01 -10.99 -5.85
C VAL A 159 31.92 -11.09 -4.33
N ALA A 160 32.85 -11.80 -3.70
CA ALA A 160 32.90 -11.94 -2.25
C ALA A 160 33.11 -10.59 -1.54
N LEU A 161 34.05 -9.77 -2.02
CA LEU A 161 34.30 -8.43 -1.46
C LEU A 161 33.06 -7.54 -1.56
N THR A 162 32.39 -7.52 -2.71
CA THR A 162 31.15 -6.75 -2.88
C THR A 162 30.03 -7.28 -1.99
N ALA A 163 29.87 -8.61 -1.87
CA ALA A 163 28.85 -9.20 -1.01
C ALA A 163 29.09 -8.86 0.47
N VAL A 164 30.34 -8.96 0.95
CA VAL A 164 30.71 -8.61 2.33
C VAL A 164 30.56 -7.10 2.56
N ASP A 165 31.00 -6.26 1.62
CA ASP A 165 30.83 -4.80 1.69
C ASP A 165 29.35 -4.42 1.88
N LEU A 166 28.49 -4.91 0.99
CA LEU A 166 27.05 -4.66 1.07
C LEU A 166 26.44 -5.25 2.35
N TRP A 167 26.78 -6.48 2.72
CA TRP A 167 26.30 -7.11 3.95
C TRP A 167 26.61 -6.28 5.20
N THR A 168 27.85 -5.77 5.32
CA THR A 168 28.25 -4.98 6.50
C THR A 168 27.45 -3.69 6.68
N VAL A 169 26.74 -3.23 5.65
CA VAL A 169 25.84 -2.08 5.74
C VAL A 169 24.38 -2.54 5.86
N GLU A 170 23.94 -3.43 4.97
CA GLU A 170 22.55 -3.87 4.84
C GLU A 170 22.05 -4.69 6.04
N HIS A 171 22.92 -5.45 6.73
CA HIS A 171 22.50 -6.25 7.88
C HIS A 171 21.90 -5.40 9.03
N MET A 172 22.26 -4.12 9.12
CA MET A 172 21.71 -3.17 10.10
C MET A 172 20.25 -2.80 9.80
N TYR A 173 19.80 -3.01 8.55
CA TYR A 173 18.43 -2.73 8.10
C TYR A 173 17.53 -3.97 8.18
N TRP A 174 18.09 -5.14 8.48
CA TRP A 174 17.33 -6.38 8.59
C TRP A 174 16.70 -6.49 9.96
N MET A 175 15.48 -5.95 10.08
CA MET A 175 14.64 -6.11 11.25
C MET A 175 13.82 -7.39 11.09
N PHE A 176 14.07 -8.38 11.95
CA PHE A 176 13.30 -9.61 11.99
C PHE A 176 12.16 -9.45 12.98
N MET A 177 10.92 -9.64 12.50
CA MET A 177 9.76 -9.79 13.35
C MET A 177 9.45 -11.28 13.56
N PRO A 178 8.76 -11.66 14.65
CA PRO A 178 8.22 -13.00 14.77
C PRO A 178 7.42 -13.40 13.51
N PRO A 179 7.38 -14.68 13.13
CA PRO A 179 6.60 -15.11 11.98
C PRO A 179 5.14 -14.69 12.08
N GLY A 180 4.47 -14.45 10.95
CA GLY A 180 3.06 -14.03 10.91
C GLY A 180 2.12 -14.97 11.67
N LYS A 181 2.42 -16.28 11.75
CA LYS A 181 1.66 -17.25 12.56
C LYS A 181 1.68 -16.99 14.07
N VAL A 182 2.61 -16.15 14.54
CA VAL A 182 2.73 -15.72 15.94
C VAL A 182 2.06 -14.36 16.11
N ILE A 183 2.39 -13.40 15.25
CA ILE A 183 1.84 -12.03 15.31
C ILE A 183 0.33 -12.03 15.06
N TYR A 184 -0.13 -12.86 14.14
CA TYR A 184 -1.54 -13.01 13.74
C TYR A 184 -2.07 -14.39 14.19
N ALA A 185 -1.62 -14.87 15.36
CA ALA A 185 -2.18 -16.09 15.91
C ALA A 185 -3.67 -15.87 16.24
N SER A 186 -4.48 -16.91 16.04
CA SER A 186 -5.88 -16.86 16.47
C SER A 186 -5.97 -16.88 18.00
N ASP A 187 -7.07 -16.37 18.52
CA ASP A 187 -7.45 -16.43 19.92
C ASP A 187 -8.97 -16.66 20.04
N ALA A 188 -9.48 -16.75 21.27
CA ALA A 188 -10.89 -17.04 21.50
C ALA A 188 -11.84 -15.97 20.92
N THR A 189 -11.42 -14.70 20.81
CA THR A 189 -12.23 -13.64 20.20
C THR A 189 -12.25 -13.76 18.68
N VAL A 190 -11.11 -14.05 18.07
CA VAL A 190 -10.99 -14.32 16.63
C VAL A 190 -11.79 -15.57 16.25
N ASP A 191 -11.66 -16.66 17.01
CA ASP A 191 -12.41 -17.90 16.78
C ASP A 191 -13.92 -17.73 16.97
N ALA A 192 -14.34 -16.84 17.88
CA ALA A 192 -15.74 -16.49 18.06
C ALA A 192 -16.26 -15.71 16.84
N LEU A 193 -15.54 -14.68 16.40
CA LEU A 193 -15.88 -13.88 15.22
C LEU A 193 -15.89 -14.70 13.92
N ALA A 194 -14.97 -15.65 13.77
CA ALA A 194 -14.90 -16.51 12.58
C ALA A 194 -16.11 -17.43 12.42
N LYS A 195 -16.87 -17.69 13.50
CA LYS A 195 -18.11 -18.49 13.48
C LYS A 195 -19.34 -17.65 13.16
N GLU A 196 -19.23 -16.31 13.22
CA GLU A 196 -20.36 -15.43 12.95
C GLU A 196 -20.68 -15.36 11.45
N PRO A 197 -21.97 -15.24 11.07
CA PRO A 197 -22.36 -15.14 9.69
C PRO A 197 -21.72 -13.93 8.98
N GLN A 198 -21.06 -14.20 7.86
CA GLN A 198 -20.69 -13.18 6.89
C GLN A 198 -21.97 -12.64 6.22
N PRO A 199 -22.00 -11.37 5.78
CA PRO A 199 -20.89 -10.42 5.66
C PRO A 199 -20.69 -9.41 6.81
N GLY A 200 -21.11 -9.71 8.05
CA GLY A 200 -21.01 -8.78 9.19
C GLY A 200 -19.60 -8.25 9.46
N ARG A 201 -19.49 -6.98 9.87
CA ARG A 201 -18.20 -6.31 10.17
C ARG A 201 -17.95 -6.09 11.64
N VAL A 202 -16.67 -6.03 11.97
CA VAL A 202 -16.13 -5.71 13.30
C VAL A 202 -15.57 -4.30 13.28
N PHE A 203 -15.94 -3.49 14.25
CA PHE A 203 -15.20 -2.28 14.56
C PHE A 203 -14.23 -2.56 15.71
N ALA A 204 -12.95 -2.68 15.37
CA ALA A 204 -11.89 -2.86 16.35
C ALA A 204 -11.25 -1.50 16.67
N PHE A 205 -11.09 -1.19 17.96
CA PHE A 205 -10.49 0.06 18.41
C PHE A 205 -9.86 -0.08 19.80
N GLN A 206 -8.81 0.70 20.03
CA GLN A 206 -8.04 0.70 21.27
C GLN A 206 -8.40 1.92 22.13
N MET A 207 -8.76 1.69 23.39
CA MET A 207 -9.10 2.75 24.35
C MET A 207 -8.03 2.94 25.42
N ARG A 208 -7.44 1.84 25.92
CA ARG A 208 -6.29 1.91 26.83
C ARG A 208 -5.00 1.98 26.03
N GLN A 209 -4.11 2.89 26.42
CA GLN A 209 -2.76 2.95 25.86
C GLN A 209 -1.99 1.69 26.29
N VAL A 210 -1.31 1.08 25.32
CA VAL A 210 -0.48 -0.10 25.52
C VAL A 210 0.94 0.19 25.02
N PRO A 211 1.98 -0.43 25.59
CA PRO A 211 3.37 -0.10 25.25
C PRO A 211 3.74 -0.39 23.79
N GLN A 212 3.08 -1.36 23.17
CA GLN A 212 3.27 -1.76 21.79
C GLN A 212 1.94 -1.69 21.05
N ARG A 213 1.99 -1.38 19.76
CA ARG A 213 0.80 -1.26 18.92
C ARG A 213 0.13 -2.64 18.75
N ASP A 214 -1.12 -2.77 19.20
CA ASP A 214 -1.92 -3.96 18.95
C ASP A 214 -2.40 -4.00 17.49
N VAL A 215 -1.94 -4.98 16.73
CA VAL A 215 -2.29 -5.14 15.31
C VAL A 215 -3.74 -5.56 15.07
N PHE A 216 -4.44 -6.07 16.10
CA PHE A 216 -5.86 -6.46 16.03
C PHE A 216 -6.82 -5.31 16.35
N LEU A 217 -6.40 -4.36 17.21
CA LEU A 217 -7.22 -3.22 17.60
C LEU A 217 -6.94 -1.94 16.81
N SER A 218 -5.72 -1.79 16.29
CA SER A 218 -5.27 -0.57 15.60
C SER A 218 -4.79 -0.82 14.17
N GLY A 219 -5.00 -2.01 13.64
CA GLY A 219 -4.61 -2.42 12.29
C GLY A 219 -5.56 -3.47 11.72
N ASP A 220 -5.11 -4.12 10.64
CA ASP A 220 -5.97 -5.00 9.84
C ASP A 220 -5.75 -6.49 10.12
N ALA A 221 -5.20 -6.87 11.26
CA ALA A 221 -4.83 -8.26 11.56
C ALA A 221 -6.01 -9.23 11.44
N LEU A 222 -7.22 -8.79 11.79
CA LEU A 222 -8.45 -9.57 11.64
C LEU A 222 -8.72 -10.01 10.20
N MET A 223 -8.25 -9.26 9.19
CA MET A 223 -8.38 -9.66 7.78
C MET A 223 -7.63 -10.95 7.45
N THR A 224 -6.54 -11.25 8.15
CA THR A 224 -5.79 -12.51 7.97
C THR A 224 -6.62 -13.74 8.32
N HIS A 225 -7.65 -13.54 9.16
CA HIS A 225 -8.64 -14.56 9.55
C HIS A 225 -9.95 -14.45 8.76
N ARG A 226 -9.97 -13.67 7.66
CA ARG A 226 -11.18 -13.38 6.85
C ARG A 226 -12.31 -12.71 7.63
N ILE A 227 -11.97 -12.03 8.74
CA ILE A 227 -12.92 -11.22 9.50
C ILE A 227 -12.91 -9.81 8.90
N ARG A 228 -14.09 -9.31 8.57
CA ARG A 228 -14.25 -8.01 7.92
C ARG A 228 -14.22 -6.89 8.96
N LEU A 229 -13.54 -5.81 8.62
CA LEU A 229 -13.48 -4.62 9.48
C LEU A 229 -14.36 -3.51 8.93
N ALA A 230 -14.94 -2.71 9.83
CA ALA A 230 -15.64 -1.48 9.50
C ALA A 230 -14.68 -0.29 9.28
N HIS A 231 -13.46 -0.39 9.79
CA HIS A 231 -12.39 0.59 9.60
C HIS A 231 -11.06 -0.16 9.56
N GLY A 232 -10.02 0.46 9.00
CA GLY A 232 -8.73 -0.18 8.88
C GLY A 232 -7.79 0.67 8.05
N TYR A 233 -6.64 0.13 7.68
CA TYR A 233 -5.72 0.77 6.76
C TYR A 233 -5.69 0.04 5.42
N HIS A 234 -5.92 0.77 4.34
CA HIS A 234 -5.67 0.31 2.99
C HIS A 234 -4.92 1.38 2.19
N GLY A 235 -3.81 1.00 1.55
CA GLY A 235 -2.93 1.96 0.85
C GLY A 235 -3.58 2.72 -0.32
N ASN A 236 -4.80 2.34 -0.71
CA ASN A 236 -5.65 3.01 -1.70
C ASN A 236 -7.10 3.09 -1.17
N GLU A 237 -7.34 3.84 -0.11
CA GLU A 237 -8.69 4.08 0.42
C GLU A 237 -9.54 4.95 -0.51
N ILE A 238 -10.87 4.74 -0.43
CA ILE A 238 -11.83 5.60 -1.11
C ILE A 238 -12.03 6.81 -0.20
N GLY A 239 -11.54 7.99 -0.60
CA GLY A 239 -11.57 9.19 0.27
C GLY A 239 -12.96 9.59 0.79
N ARG A 240 -14.06 9.21 0.12
CA ARG A 240 -15.41 9.39 0.69
C ARG A 240 -15.69 8.48 1.88
N TYR A 241 -15.17 7.26 1.87
CA TYR A 241 -15.28 6.36 3.01
C TYR A 241 -14.55 6.94 4.23
N ASP A 242 -13.34 7.48 4.03
CA ASP A 242 -12.53 8.09 5.11
C ASP A 242 -13.26 9.29 5.73
N VAL A 243 -13.90 10.12 4.88
CA VAL A 243 -14.76 11.21 5.35
C VAL A 243 -16.01 10.68 6.07
N LEU A 244 -16.61 9.58 5.63
CA LEU A 244 -17.78 8.98 6.29
C LEU A 244 -17.46 8.42 7.67
N ILE A 245 -16.33 7.72 7.82
CA ILE A 245 -15.91 7.14 9.10
C ILE A 245 -15.24 8.17 10.02
N GLY A 246 -14.89 9.34 9.48
CA GLY A 246 -14.28 10.43 10.24
C GLY A 246 -12.84 10.12 10.61
N GLU A 247 -12.01 9.68 9.66
CA GLU A 247 -10.59 9.33 9.90
C GLU A 247 -9.82 10.41 10.68
N ASN A 248 -10.16 11.69 10.46
CA ASN A 248 -9.55 12.85 11.14
C ASN A 248 -10.32 13.35 12.38
N SER A 249 -11.44 12.72 12.74
CA SER A 249 -12.38 13.18 13.76
C SER A 249 -12.47 12.25 14.98
N GLY A 250 -11.69 11.18 15.02
CA GLY A 250 -11.69 10.22 16.12
C GLY A 250 -12.91 9.28 16.11
N LEU A 251 -13.22 8.66 17.26
CA LEU A 251 -14.25 7.62 17.37
C LEU A 251 -15.69 8.16 17.23
N ASP A 252 -15.92 9.45 17.46
CA ASP A 252 -17.27 10.02 17.59
C ASP A 252 -18.12 9.82 16.33
N GLN A 253 -17.53 10.04 15.15
CA GLN A 253 -18.26 9.90 13.89
C GLN A 253 -18.47 8.42 13.54
N LEU A 254 -17.48 7.55 13.79
CA LEU A 254 -17.59 6.13 13.50
C LEU A 254 -18.61 5.43 14.42
N LEU A 255 -18.78 5.92 15.64
CA LEU A 255 -19.79 5.45 16.59
C LEU A 255 -21.18 6.04 16.37
N ASN A 256 -21.34 6.93 15.39
CA ASN A 256 -22.65 7.40 14.98
C ASN A 256 -23.54 6.22 14.57
N PRO A 257 -24.79 6.10 15.09
CA PRO A 257 -25.65 4.96 14.80
C PRO A 257 -25.91 4.72 13.30
N ASN A 258 -25.97 5.79 12.50
CA ASN A 258 -26.13 5.68 11.05
C ASN A 258 -24.85 5.23 10.37
N VAL A 259 -23.67 5.66 10.84
CA VAL A 259 -22.39 5.18 10.31
C VAL A 259 -22.19 3.69 10.65
N LEU A 260 -22.52 3.26 11.87
CA LEU A 260 -22.50 1.84 12.25
C LEU A 260 -23.44 1.00 11.36
N GLN A 261 -24.61 1.54 11.02
CA GLN A 261 -25.55 0.89 10.10
C GLN A 261 -25.03 0.86 8.66
N LEU A 262 -24.58 1.98 8.11
CA LEU A 262 -24.02 2.10 6.75
C LEU A 262 -22.83 1.17 6.56
N THR A 263 -21.98 1.05 7.58
CA THR A 263 -20.81 0.17 7.58
C THR A 263 -21.13 -1.28 7.92
N ASN A 264 -22.39 -1.66 8.17
CA ASN A 264 -22.78 -3.02 8.59
C ASN A 264 -21.96 -3.52 9.81
N THR A 265 -21.64 -2.61 10.73
CA THR A 265 -20.91 -2.94 11.95
C THR A 265 -21.82 -3.73 12.88
N GLN A 266 -21.47 -4.96 13.21
CA GLN A 266 -22.25 -5.83 14.10
C GLN A 266 -21.53 -6.08 15.42
N TYR A 267 -20.20 -6.01 15.40
CA TYR A 267 -19.35 -6.34 16.53
C TYR A 267 -18.40 -5.21 16.86
N LEU A 268 -18.08 -5.07 18.14
CA LEU A 268 -17.06 -4.15 18.64
C LEU A 268 -15.97 -4.97 19.32
N LEU A 269 -14.71 -4.74 18.96
CA LEU A 269 -13.56 -5.36 19.62
C LEU A 269 -12.72 -4.27 20.26
N THR A 270 -12.52 -4.35 21.58
CA THR A 270 -11.79 -3.30 22.32
C THR A 270 -11.02 -3.87 23.51
N ASN A 271 -10.19 -3.05 24.16
CA ASN A 271 -9.41 -3.41 25.35
C ASN A 271 -9.99 -2.83 26.67
N ILE A 272 -11.28 -2.55 26.70
CA ILE A 272 -12.02 -2.15 27.91
C ILE A 272 -13.25 -3.04 28.14
N PRO A 273 -13.59 -3.35 29.41
CA PRO A 273 -14.66 -4.29 29.75
C PRO A 273 -16.07 -3.70 29.62
N GLU A 274 -16.21 -2.38 29.49
CA GLU A 274 -17.48 -1.68 29.46
C GLU A 274 -17.44 -0.54 28.44
N LEU A 275 -18.58 -0.27 27.80
CA LEU A 275 -18.72 0.74 26.74
C LEU A 275 -19.80 1.76 27.13
N PRO A 276 -19.57 2.65 28.11
CA PRO A 276 -20.61 3.56 28.62
C PRO A 276 -21.11 4.57 27.58
N PHE A 277 -20.34 4.79 26.51
CA PHE A 277 -20.65 5.70 25.42
C PHE A 277 -21.40 5.04 24.25
N ILE A 278 -21.64 3.72 24.30
CA ILE A 278 -22.42 2.99 23.29
C ILE A 278 -23.56 2.26 23.99
N GLN A 279 -24.79 2.60 23.64
CA GLN A 279 -25.96 1.93 24.20
C GLN A 279 -26.26 0.62 23.46
N GLY A 280 -26.75 -0.37 24.20
CA GLY A 280 -27.22 -1.63 23.61
C GLY A 280 -26.08 -2.50 23.10
N THR A 281 -25.10 -2.80 23.95
CA THR A 281 -24.05 -3.79 23.65
C THR A 281 -24.21 -5.01 24.56
N THR A 282 -23.95 -6.20 24.03
CA THR A 282 -23.87 -7.44 24.81
C THR A 282 -22.46 -8.00 24.72
N LEU A 283 -21.82 -8.23 25.86
CA LEU A 283 -20.50 -8.89 25.90
C LEU A 283 -20.66 -10.32 25.37
N MET A 284 -19.94 -10.65 24.30
CA MET A 284 -19.91 -11.98 23.70
C MET A 284 -18.74 -12.81 24.20
N ASN A 285 -17.57 -12.18 24.31
CA ASN A 285 -16.34 -12.82 24.72
C ASN A 285 -15.43 -11.79 25.40
N GLY A 286 -14.60 -12.21 26.34
CA GLY A 286 -13.74 -11.33 27.12
C GLY A 286 -13.90 -11.55 28.63
N PRO A 287 -12.85 -11.32 29.43
CA PRO A 287 -11.49 -10.94 29.02
C PRO A 287 -10.76 -12.10 28.32
N VAL A 288 -10.10 -11.81 27.19
CA VAL A 288 -9.24 -12.77 26.47
C VAL A 288 -7.89 -12.10 26.20
N LEU A 289 -6.80 -12.82 26.45
CA LEU A 289 -5.46 -12.37 26.02
C LEU A 289 -5.29 -12.67 24.53
N ASN A 290 -5.13 -11.65 23.70
CA ASN A 290 -4.91 -11.82 22.27
C ASN A 290 -3.42 -12.10 21.93
N ALA A 291 -3.13 -12.33 20.65
CA ALA A 291 -1.77 -12.61 20.20
C ALA A 291 -0.78 -11.42 20.35
N SER A 292 -1.30 -10.19 20.46
CA SER A 292 -0.50 -9.00 20.78
C SER A 292 -0.13 -8.91 22.26
N GLY A 293 -0.70 -9.76 23.11
CA GLY A 293 -0.51 -9.73 24.56
C GLY A 293 -1.46 -8.78 25.30
N ASP A 294 -2.50 -8.29 24.63
CA ASP A 294 -3.49 -7.38 25.18
C ASP A 294 -4.76 -8.10 25.61
N THR A 295 -5.37 -7.65 26.70
CA THR A 295 -6.67 -8.16 27.14
C THR A 295 -7.79 -7.48 26.37
N VAL A 296 -8.54 -8.26 25.60
CA VAL A 296 -9.61 -7.80 24.72
C VAL A 296 -10.99 -8.31 25.13
N TYR A 297 -11.99 -7.56 24.69
CA TYR A 297 -13.42 -7.78 24.91
C TYR A 297 -14.15 -7.59 23.58
N LEU A 298 -14.96 -8.59 23.24
CA LEU A 298 -15.80 -8.63 22.05
C LEU A 298 -17.25 -8.39 22.45
N PHE A 299 -17.87 -7.38 21.88
CA PHE A 299 -19.27 -7.05 22.08
C PHE A 299 -20.07 -7.20 20.79
N ARG A 300 -21.34 -7.57 20.92
CA ARG A 300 -22.36 -7.48 19.87
C ARG A 300 -23.19 -6.23 20.05
N LEU A 301 -23.49 -5.53 18.97
CA LEU A 301 -24.50 -4.48 18.96
C LEU A 301 -25.90 -5.10 18.98
N ALA A 302 -26.76 -4.64 19.90
CA ALA A 302 -28.12 -5.14 20.07
C ALA A 302 -29.03 -4.73 18.90
N LYS A 303 -28.85 -3.51 18.37
CA LYS A 303 -29.51 -3.09 17.13
C LYS A 303 -28.83 -3.79 15.95
N PRO A 304 -29.55 -4.62 15.17
CA PRO A 304 -28.97 -5.24 13.99
C PRO A 304 -28.70 -4.17 12.94
N ASN A 305 -27.47 -4.15 12.44
CA ASN A 305 -27.08 -3.34 11.29
C ASN A 305 -27.04 -4.28 10.08
N PRO A 306 -28.10 -4.32 9.25
CA PRO A 306 -28.18 -5.26 8.13
C PRO A 306 -27.16 -4.90 7.05
N TYR A 307 -26.72 -5.91 6.29
CA TYR A 307 -25.78 -5.70 5.18
C TYR A 307 -26.38 -4.89 4.03
N SER A 308 -27.70 -4.97 3.87
CA SER A 308 -28.42 -4.20 2.86
C SER A 308 -29.86 -3.98 3.32
N TRP A 309 -30.51 -2.94 2.81
CA TRP A 309 -31.91 -2.65 3.11
C TRP A 309 -32.61 -2.03 1.91
N VAL A 310 -33.94 -2.17 1.87
CA VAL A 310 -34.77 -1.60 0.81
C VAL A 310 -35.40 -0.31 1.32
N THR A 311 -35.25 0.75 0.54
CA THR A 311 -35.84 2.07 0.82
C THR A 311 -37.08 2.28 -0.06
N PRO A 312 -38.14 2.93 0.45
CA PRO A 312 -39.38 3.17 -0.30
C PRO A 312 -39.24 4.25 -1.38
N VAL A 313 -38.20 5.07 -1.32
CA VAL A 313 -37.97 6.17 -2.25
C VAL A 313 -36.48 6.43 -2.42
N ALA A 314 -36.10 6.82 -3.64
CA ALA A 314 -34.80 7.36 -3.95
C ALA A 314 -34.90 8.87 -4.19
N VAL A 315 -33.93 9.63 -3.65
CA VAL A 315 -33.80 11.08 -3.80
C VAL A 315 -32.39 11.38 -4.29
N LYS A 316 -32.22 12.39 -5.13
CA LYS A 316 -30.90 12.88 -5.52
C LYS A 316 -30.54 14.13 -4.74
N ALA A 317 -29.33 14.18 -4.21
CA ALA A 317 -28.81 15.37 -3.53
C ALA A 317 -27.29 15.51 -3.72
N PRO A 318 -26.74 16.73 -3.60
CA PRO A 318 -25.29 16.97 -3.54
C PRO A 318 -24.63 16.26 -2.35
N ASP A 319 -23.35 15.87 -2.51
CA ASP A 319 -22.60 15.06 -1.55
C ASP A 319 -22.57 15.67 -0.13
N ASP A 320 -22.44 17.00 0.00
CA ASP A 320 -22.42 17.73 1.27
C ASP A 320 -23.76 17.62 2.02
N GLN A 321 -24.88 17.75 1.30
CA GLN A 321 -26.22 17.59 1.86
C GLN A 321 -26.49 16.14 2.25
N VAL A 322 -26.05 15.18 1.43
CA VAL A 322 -26.18 13.74 1.74
C VAL A 322 -25.41 13.43 3.02
N LEU A 323 -24.14 13.83 3.12
CA LEU A 323 -23.31 13.57 4.30
C LEU A 323 -23.91 14.19 5.57
N ALA A 324 -24.31 15.47 5.52
CA ALA A 324 -24.94 16.13 6.66
C ALA A 324 -26.25 15.43 7.09
N THR A 325 -27.02 14.91 6.13
CA THR A 325 -28.28 14.20 6.40
C THR A 325 -28.03 12.84 7.06
N ILE A 326 -27.13 12.02 6.51
CA ILE A 326 -26.87 10.68 7.06
C ILE A 326 -26.17 10.73 8.42
N LEU A 327 -25.37 11.77 8.70
CA LEU A 327 -24.74 11.94 10.01
C LEU A 327 -25.73 12.42 11.09
N ASN A 328 -26.92 12.89 10.73
CA ASN A 328 -27.95 13.23 11.71
C ASN A 328 -28.63 11.96 12.25
N PRO A 329 -28.48 11.59 13.55
CA PRO A 329 -29.02 10.35 14.09
C PRO A 329 -30.56 10.24 14.05
N ARG A 330 -31.26 11.36 13.78
CA ARG A 330 -32.71 11.39 13.60
C ARG A 330 -33.16 10.95 12.19
N PHE A 331 -32.24 10.89 11.24
CA PHE A 331 -32.54 10.38 9.90
C PHE A 331 -32.48 8.86 9.89
N GLU A 332 -33.56 8.21 9.47
CA GLU A 332 -33.63 6.76 9.32
C GLU A 332 -33.22 6.35 7.90
N LEU A 333 -32.07 5.69 7.78
CA LEU A 333 -31.50 5.23 6.50
C LEU A 333 -32.43 4.31 5.70
N THR A 334 -33.38 3.64 6.36
CA THR A 334 -34.34 2.73 5.73
C THR A 334 -35.51 3.44 5.04
N ARG A 335 -35.65 4.76 5.22
CA ARG A 335 -36.78 5.54 4.67
C ARG A 335 -36.48 6.21 3.34
N ALA A 336 -35.22 6.41 2.98
CA ALA A 336 -34.84 6.92 1.66
C ALA A 336 -33.38 6.59 1.33
N ALA A 337 -33.14 6.24 0.07
CA ALA A 337 -31.80 6.18 -0.49
C ALA A 337 -31.43 7.55 -1.07
N LEU A 338 -30.30 8.10 -0.64
CA LEU A 338 -29.81 9.40 -1.10
C LEU A 338 -28.73 9.23 -2.17
N PHE A 339 -29.12 9.28 -3.44
CA PHE A 339 -28.23 9.12 -4.57
C PHE A 339 -27.47 10.41 -4.91
N ASP A 340 -26.28 10.24 -5.47
CA ASP A 340 -25.53 11.34 -6.04
C ASP A 340 -26.27 11.94 -7.26
N THR A 341 -26.07 13.23 -7.50
CA THR A 341 -26.77 13.96 -8.57
C THR A 341 -26.50 13.39 -9.98
N SER A 342 -25.32 12.81 -10.20
CA SER A 342 -24.91 12.20 -11.47
C SER A 342 -25.36 10.74 -11.64
N ALA A 343 -25.89 10.10 -10.60
CA ALA A 343 -26.35 8.72 -10.65
C ALA A 343 -27.40 8.52 -11.74
N ASN A 344 -27.21 7.53 -12.61
CA ASN A 344 -28.20 7.17 -13.64
C ASN A 344 -29.29 6.25 -13.07
N VAL A 345 -30.07 6.77 -12.11
CA VAL A 345 -31.20 6.09 -11.47
C VAL A 345 -32.47 6.95 -11.57
N THR A 346 -33.62 6.27 -11.63
CA THR A 346 -34.93 6.91 -11.60
C THR A 346 -35.26 7.33 -10.17
N VAL A 347 -35.54 8.61 -9.94
CA VAL A 347 -35.92 9.14 -8.62
C VAL A 347 -37.28 9.83 -8.68
N LYS A 348 -38.03 9.75 -7.57
CA LYS A 348 -39.32 10.42 -7.45
C LYS A 348 -39.09 11.92 -7.25
N GLN A 349 -39.69 12.75 -8.10
CA GLN A 349 -39.65 14.20 -7.96
C GLN A 349 -40.69 14.68 -6.92
N GLY A 350 -40.38 15.79 -6.23
CA GLY A 350 -41.34 16.45 -5.34
C GLY A 350 -41.70 15.66 -4.07
N VAL A 351 -40.77 14.91 -3.50
CA VAL A 351 -40.97 14.22 -2.21
C VAL A 351 -41.11 15.27 -1.11
N GLN A 352 -42.36 15.51 -0.64
CA GLN A 352 -42.64 16.46 0.43
C GLN A 352 -42.43 15.88 1.83
N SER A 353 -42.57 14.55 1.97
CA SER A 353 -42.33 13.82 3.22
C SER A 353 -41.79 12.43 2.93
N LEU A 354 -40.93 11.92 3.82
CA LEU A 354 -40.36 10.59 3.69
C LEU A 354 -41.42 9.52 4.01
N PRO A 355 -41.65 8.51 3.14
CA PRO A 355 -42.53 7.40 3.47
C PRO A 355 -42.03 6.62 4.71
N PRO A 356 -42.90 5.82 5.36
CA PRO A 356 -42.45 4.90 6.39
C PRO A 356 -41.51 3.84 5.81
N ALA A 357 -40.63 3.28 6.63
CA ALA A 357 -39.73 2.21 6.24
C ALA A 357 -40.53 0.97 5.76
N LEU A 358 -39.99 0.27 4.77
CA LEU A 358 -40.61 -0.94 4.25
C LEU A 358 -40.32 -2.12 5.17
N ALA A 359 -41.32 -2.97 5.41
CA ALA A 359 -41.16 -4.24 6.11
C ALA A 359 -40.56 -5.34 5.22
N ILE A 360 -39.55 -4.98 4.41
CA ILE A 360 -38.83 -5.90 3.52
C ILE A 360 -37.44 -6.12 4.10
N THR A 361 -37.19 -7.34 4.58
CA THR A 361 -35.85 -7.78 4.97
C THR A 361 -35.07 -8.32 3.77
N THR A 362 -33.75 -8.22 3.85
CA THR A 362 -32.80 -8.74 2.87
C THR A 362 -32.08 -9.96 3.45
N THR A 363 -31.71 -10.91 2.60
CA THR A 363 -30.88 -12.06 2.98
C THR A 363 -29.74 -12.22 1.99
N VAL A 364 -28.51 -12.29 2.49
CA VAL A 364 -27.33 -12.51 1.66
C VAL A 364 -27.22 -14.01 1.40
N ARG A 365 -27.51 -14.44 0.16
CA ARG A 365 -27.42 -15.85 -0.25
C ARG A 365 -25.97 -16.27 -0.47
N HIS A 366 -25.18 -15.37 -1.02
CA HIS A 366 -23.77 -15.60 -1.32
C HIS A 366 -22.99 -14.30 -1.22
N TYR A 367 -21.80 -14.39 -0.63
CA TYR A 367 -20.88 -13.27 -0.51
C TYR A 367 -19.45 -13.73 -0.79
N GLU A 368 -18.81 -13.04 -1.73
CA GLU A 368 -17.38 -13.07 -1.96
C GLU A 368 -16.89 -11.66 -2.36
N PRO A 369 -15.61 -11.32 -2.18
CA PRO A 369 -15.09 -10.03 -2.62
C PRO A 369 -15.40 -9.78 -4.10
N GLY A 370 -16.15 -8.72 -4.40
CA GLY A 370 -16.54 -8.38 -5.76
C GLY A 370 -17.77 -9.12 -6.30
N LYS A 371 -18.42 -10.02 -5.54
CA LYS A 371 -19.69 -10.63 -5.95
C LYS A 371 -20.61 -10.93 -4.78
N VAL A 372 -21.86 -10.48 -4.90
CA VAL A 372 -22.85 -10.62 -3.82
C VAL A 372 -24.21 -10.95 -4.39
N GLN A 373 -24.91 -11.90 -3.77
CA GLN A 373 -26.29 -12.26 -4.11
C GLN A 373 -27.20 -12.00 -2.91
N ILE A 374 -28.26 -11.22 -3.15
CA ILE A 374 -29.17 -10.72 -2.12
C ILE A 374 -30.60 -11.08 -2.53
N ASP A 375 -31.36 -11.68 -1.62
CA ASP A 375 -32.78 -11.96 -1.78
C ASP A 375 -33.62 -11.03 -0.91
N LEU A 376 -34.80 -10.67 -1.40
CA LEU A 376 -35.81 -9.90 -0.69
C LEU A 376 -36.91 -10.83 -0.15
N SER A 377 -37.34 -10.59 1.08
CA SER A 377 -38.45 -11.33 1.70
C SER A 377 -39.81 -11.07 1.05
N ALA A 378 -39.98 -9.96 0.35
CA ALA A 378 -41.19 -9.61 -0.38
C ALA A 378 -40.86 -8.84 -1.67
N PRO A 379 -41.78 -8.83 -2.66
CA PRO A 379 -41.57 -8.11 -3.91
C PRO A 379 -41.35 -6.60 -3.71
N ALA A 380 -40.36 -6.04 -4.40
CA ALA A 380 -40.03 -4.63 -4.29
C ALA A 380 -41.18 -3.73 -4.82
N PRO A 381 -41.60 -2.67 -4.08
CA PRO A 381 -42.60 -1.74 -4.56
C PRO A 381 -42.02 -0.76 -5.60
N GLN A 382 -42.90 -0.07 -6.32
CA GLN A 382 -42.49 0.93 -7.30
C GLN A 382 -41.71 2.09 -6.65
N GLY A 383 -40.60 2.48 -7.25
CA GLY A 383 -39.76 3.59 -6.80
C GLY A 383 -38.83 3.25 -5.63
N SER A 384 -38.75 1.97 -5.25
CA SER A 384 -37.84 1.51 -4.21
C SER A 384 -36.41 1.31 -4.72
N SER A 385 -35.46 1.29 -3.79
CA SER A 385 -34.05 1.03 -4.09
C SER A 385 -33.43 0.18 -2.99
N LEU A 386 -32.52 -0.70 -3.38
CA LEU A 386 -31.66 -1.43 -2.46
C LEU A 386 -30.42 -0.59 -2.17
N VAL A 387 -30.09 -0.39 -0.90
CA VAL A 387 -28.78 0.13 -0.47
C VAL A 387 -27.99 -1.03 0.12
N VAL A 388 -26.72 -1.15 -0.25
CA VAL A 388 -25.80 -2.20 0.19
C VAL A 388 -24.60 -1.56 0.87
N SER A 389 -24.22 -2.08 2.04
CA SER A 389 -23.09 -1.63 2.87
C SER A 389 -21.71 -1.94 2.28
N GLU A 390 -21.53 -1.70 0.98
CA GLU A 390 -20.26 -1.76 0.26
C GLU A 390 -20.00 -0.42 -0.42
N ASN A 391 -18.74 -0.06 -0.53
CA ASN A 391 -18.36 1.15 -1.24
C ASN A 391 -18.65 1.05 -2.74
N TYR A 392 -19.34 2.05 -3.28
CA TYR A 392 -19.51 2.23 -4.70
C TYR A 392 -18.19 2.68 -5.34
N TYR A 393 -17.83 2.01 -6.43
CA TYR A 393 -16.70 2.34 -7.28
C TYR A 393 -17.05 2.01 -8.74
N PRO A 394 -16.57 2.78 -9.73
CA PRO A 394 -16.78 2.45 -11.14
C PRO A 394 -16.30 1.03 -11.47
N GLY A 395 -17.21 0.18 -11.95
CA GLY A 395 -16.94 -1.24 -12.25
C GLY A 395 -17.95 -2.20 -11.60
N TRP A 396 -18.69 -1.75 -10.58
CA TRP A 396 -19.84 -2.49 -10.09
C TRP A 396 -20.96 -2.51 -11.13
N ILE A 397 -21.51 -3.70 -11.34
CA ILE A 397 -22.70 -3.97 -12.15
C ILE A 397 -23.74 -4.68 -11.29
N ALA A 398 -25.01 -4.36 -11.53
CA ALA A 398 -26.14 -4.97 -10.84
C ALA A 398 -27.05 -5.68 -11.85
N THR A 399 -27.54 -6.84 -11.47
CA THR A 399 -28.69 -7.48 -12.12
C THR A 399 -29.79 -7.73 -11.10
N VAL A 400 -31.03 -7.49 -11.49
CA VAL A 400 -32.23 -7.76 -10.67
C VAL A 400 -33.08 -8.78 -11.41
N ASP A 401 -33.38 -9.90 -10.75
CA ASP A 401 -34.04 -11.08 -11.34
C ASP A 401 -33.42 -11.50 -12.70
N GLY A 402 -32.08 -11.47 -12.78
CA GLY A 402 -31.30 -11.85 -13.97
C GLY A 402 -31.23 -10.81 -15.09
N LYS A 403 -31.85 -9.63 -14.94
CA LYS A 403 -31.82 -8.54 -15.92
C LYS A 403 -30.92 -7.40 -15.46
N PRO A 404 -30.19 -6.71 -16.36
CA PRO A 404 -29.39 -5.55 -15.99
C PRO A 404 -30.23 -4.47 -15.27
N ALA A 405 -29.71 -3.97 -14.15
CA ALA A 405 -30.35 -2.93 -13.36
C ALA A 405 -29.44 -1.72 -13.21
N ARG A 406 -30.04 -0.55 -12.97
CA ARG A 406 -29.32 0.69 -12.75
C ARG A 406 -28.71 0.70 -11.35
N ILE A 407 -27.45 1.08 -11.28
CA ILE A 407 -26.65 1.17 -10.06
C ILE A 407 -26.02 2.55 -9.97
N GLY A 408 -25.89 3.09 -8.77
CA GLY A 408 -25.27 4.37 -8.51
C GLY A 408 -24.71 4.45 -7.10
N ARG A 409 -24.03 5.57 -6.81
CA ARG A 409 -23.59 5.87 -5.46
C ARG A 409 -24.78 6.40 -4.66
N ALA A 410 -25.11 5.71 -3.57
CA ALA A 410 -26.12 6.09 -2.59
C ALA A 410 -25.48 6.35 -1.23
N ASP A 411 -26.15 7.11 -0.38
CA ASP A 411 -25.78 7.36 1.00
C ASP A 411 -24.28 7.67 1.16
N TYR A 412 -23.87 8.67 0.38
CA TYR A 412 -22.52 9.24 0.26
C TYR A 412 -21.48 8.34 -0.42
N THR A 413 -21.34 7.08 -0.04
CA THR A 413 -20.32 6.16 -0.59
C THR A 413 -20.84 4.75 -0.85
N MET A 414 -22.07 4.42 -0.46
CA MET A 414 -22.63 3.06 -0.58
C MET A 414 -23.09 2.73 -2.00
N ILE A 415 -23.22 1.44 -2.29
CA ILE A 415 -23.87 0.96 -3.51
C ILE A 415 -25.39 1.11 -3.37
N GLY A 416 -26.02 1.79 -4.33
CA GLY A 416 -27.47 1.83 -4.48
C GLY A 416 -27.91 1.19 -5.81
N VAL A 417 -28.95 0.35 -5.76
CA VAL A 417 -29.54 -0.31 -6.93
C VAL A 417 -31.01 0.06 -7.06
N GLU A 418 -31.41 0.55 -8.23
CA GLU A 418 -32.81 0.78 -8.57
C GLU A 418 -33.54 -0.56 -8.69
N LEU A 419 -34.65 -0.74 -7.97
CA LEU A 419 -35.44 -1.96 -8.00
C LEU A 419 -36.67 -1.80 -8.90
N PRO A 420 -36.80 -2.61 -9.97
CA PRO A 420 -38.06 -2.72 -10.69
C PRO A 420 -39.19 -3.22 -9.78
N PRO A 421 -40.46 -2.80 -10.01
CA PRO A 421 -41.59 -3.32 -9.27
C PRO A 421 -41.66 -4.85 -9.39
N GLY A 422 -41.85 -5.53 -8.26
CA GLY A 422 -41.92 -6.99 -8.21
C GLY A 422 -40.59 -7.71 -7.97
N ALA A 423 -39.46 -6.98 -7.96
CA ALA A 423 -38.12 -7.56 -7.82
C ALA A 423 -37.97 -8.43 -6.57
N ARG A 424 -37.22 -9.53 -6.68
CA ARG A 424 -36.95 -10.44 -5.54
C ARG A 424 -35.50 -10.81 -5.33
N SER A 425 -34.67 -10.86 -6.38
CA SER A 425 -33.25 -11.18 -6.25
C SER A 425 -32.38 -10.13 -6.92
N ILE A 426 -31.23 -9.86 -6.30
CA ILE A 426 -30.24 -8.89 -6.74
C ILE A 426 -28.88 -9.58 -6.75
N GLU A 427 -28.14 -9.43 -7.84
CA GLU A 427 -26.75 -9.83 -7.93
C GLU A 427 -25.87 -8.62 -8.24
N LEU A 428 -24.83 -8.43 -7.44
CA LEU A 428 -23.78 -7.46 -7.65
C LEU A 428 -22.53 -8.19 -8.11
N ASN A 429 -21.87 -7.68 -9.14
CA ASN A 429 -20.58 -8.16 -9.60
C ASN A 429 -19.66 -6.96 -9.85
N PHE A 430 -18.39 -7.06 -9.50
CA PHE A 430 -17.37 -6.06 -9.78
C PHE A 430 -16.48 -6.52 -10.93
N THR A 431 -16.36 -5.69 -11.97
CA THR A 431 -15.44 -5.93 -13.08
C THR A 431 -14.72 -4.64 -13.46
N SER A 432 -13.44 -4.76 -13.82
CA SER A 432 -12.64 -3.63 -14.30
C SER A 432 -12.10 -3.94 -15.70
N PRO A 433 -12.68 -3.33 -16.75
CA PRO A 433 -12.19 -3.49 -18.12
C PRO A 433 -10.72 -3.08 -18.27
N THR A 434 -10.29 -2.09 -17.48
CA THR A 434 -8.88 -1.63 -17.45
C THR A 434 -7.96 -2.70 -16.86
N TYR A 435 -8.39 -3.37 -15.78
CA TYR A 435 -7.63 -4.48 -15.20
C TYR A 435 -7.49 -5.63 -16.18
N GLU A 436 -8.58 -6.03 -16.84
CA GLU A 436 -8.55 -7.13 -17.82
C GLU A 436 -7.62 -6.83 -19.01
N LYS A 437 -7.64 -5.60 -19.52
CA LYS A 437 -6.69 -5.15 -20.56
C LYS A 437 -5.25 -5.15 -20.05
N GLY A 438 -5.00 -4.62 -18.86
CA GLY A 438 -3.66 -4.58 -18.26
C GLY A 438 -3.08 -5.99 -18.03
N LYS A 439 -3.90 -6.92 -17.52
CA LYS A 439 -3.56 -8.32 -17.33
C LYS A 439 -3.13 -8.98 -18.65
N MET A 440 -3.90 -8.77 -19.72
CA MET A 440 -3.55 -9.26 -21.06
C MET A 440 -2.22 -8.70 -21.56
N ILE A 441 -2.01 -7.38 -21.45
CA ILE A 441 -0.75 -6.72 -21.87
C ILE A 441 0.45 -7.30 -21.11
N THR A 442 0.33 -7.49 -19.79
CA THR A 442 1.38 -8.09 -18.96
C THR A 442 1.73 -9.49 -19.44
N TRP A 443 0.75 -10.34 -19.73
CA TRP A 443 1.01 -11.69 -20.24
C TRP A 443 1.73 -11.67 -21.60
N VAL A 444 1.33 -10.79 -22.50
CA VAL A 444 2.00 -10.61 -23.80
C VAL A 444 3.44 -10.14 -23.61
N ALA A 445 3.69 -9.16 -22.73
CA ALA A 445 5.03 -8.66 -22.46
C ALA A 445 5.96 -9.72 -21.86
N ILE A 446 5.45 -10.54 -20.93
CA ILE A 446 6.19 -11.68 -20.36
C ILE A 446 6.55 -12.69 -21.45
N ALA A 447 5.58 -13.07 -22.29
CA ALA A 447 5.82 -14.00 -23.39
C ALA A 447 6.88 -13.48 -24.37
N LEU A 448 6.81 -12.20 -24.75
CA LEU A 448 7.81 -11.55 -25.59
C LEU A 448 9.20 -11.53 -24.93
N GLY A 449 9.28 -11.24 -23.63
CA GLY A 449 10.54 -11.28 -22.88
C GLY A 449 11.22 -12.65 -22.93
N PHE A 450 10.45 -13.73 -22.72
CA PHE A 450 10.97 -15.10 -22.84
C PHE A 450 11.37 -15.46 -24.27
N LEU A 451 10.60 -15.03 -25.26
CA LEU A 451 10.95 -15.23 -26.67
C LEU A 451 12.26 -14.53 -27.04
N MET A 452 12.47 -13.29 -26.59
CA MET A 452 13.72 -12.56 -26.82
C MET A 452 14.92 -13.23 -26.13
N LEU A 453 14.74 -13.69 -24.89
CA LEU A 453 15.78 -14.43 -24.17
C LEU A 453 16.13 -15.74 -24.88
N GLY A 454 15.12 -16.51 -25.29
CA GLY A 454 15.29 -17.76 -26.05
C GLY A 454 16.00 -17.52 -27.39
N ALA A 455 15.61 -16.49 -28.14
CA ALA A 455 16.24 -16.10 -29.39
C ALA A 455 17.72 -15.69 -29.19
N GLY A 456 18.03 -14.96 -28.11
CA GLY A 456 19.40 -14.59 -27.75
C GLY A 456 20.27 -15.81 -27.46
N LEU A 457 19.81 -16.71 -26.58
CA LEU A 457 20.50 -17.95 -26.24
C LEU A 457 20.71 -18.85 -27.46
N TRP A 458 19.72 -18.97 -28.33
CA TRP A 458 19.80 -19.74 -29.56
C TRP A 458 20.85 -19.17 -30.52
N ARG A 459 20.88 -17.84 -30.68
CA ARG A 459 21.86 -17.15 -31.53
C ARG A 459 23.29 -17.31 -31.00
N ASP A 460 23.48 -17.25 -29.68
CA ASP A 460 24.79 -17.41 -29.06
C ASP A 460 25.30 -18.85 -29.19
N ARG A 461 24.42 -19.85 -29.00
CA ARG A 461 24.77 -21.25 -29.27
C ARG A 461 25.24 -21.46 -30.72
N ARG A 462 24.57 -20.84 -31.70
CA ARG A 462 24.96 -20.89 -33.12
C ARG A 462 26.23 -20.12 -33.47
N ARG A 463 26.70 -19.22 -32.61
CA ARG A 463 27.98 -18.52 -32.80
C ARG A 463 29.16 -19.28 -32.17
N LEU A 464 28.87 -20.12 -31.19
CA LEU A 464 29.86 -20.92 -30.46
C LEU A 464 30.05 -22.32 -31.07
N ALA A 465 29.03 -22.85 -31.75
CA ALA A 465 29.13 -23.99 -32.67
C ALA A 465 29.57 -23.51 -34.05
#